data_AF-A0A524P540-F1
#
_entry.id   AF-A0A524P540-F1
#
_cell.length_a   1.000
_cell.length_b   1.000
_cell.length_c   1.000
_cell.angle_alpha   90.00
_cell.angle_beta   90.00
_cell.angle_gamma   90.00
#
_symmetry.space_group_name_H-M   'P 1'
#
loop_
_entity.id
_entity.type
_entity.pdbx_description
1 polymer ?
#
loop_
_entity_poly.entity_id
_entity_poly.type
_entity_poly.pdbx_seq_one_letter_code
_entity_poly.pdbx_strand_id
1 'polypeptide(L)'
;MGERADVVVVGAGLSGLCAARRLRAQGASVKVVEARDRVGGRTRTEQIGQGTFDVGGQWIGPEQKRVRALANELGIQTFPTYTKGKKVLEVEGKVSTYKRSIRSMSVPNLIQMQGALSYLQRVSKRISPAGPMTAEGAEALDGETLETWRARFVKSPKINAVMDAAIRTIFGAEARDLSALYFLMYLNAGGGVLSLSEARGGAQQDRFVPGAQSISLALAKEL
;
A
#
# COMPACT_ATOMS: atom_id res chain seq x y z
N MET A 1 19.73 30.42 -21.36
CA MET A 1 18.68 31.13 -20.61
C MET A 1 17.54 30.13 -20.43
N GLY A 2 17.27 29.67 -19.22
CA GLY A 2 16.27 28.61 -19.00
C GLY A 2 14.89 29.10 -19.39
N GLU A 3 14.20 28.35 -20.25
CA GLU A 3 12.79 28.57 -20.57
C GLU A 3 11.95 28.65 -19.27
N ARG A 4 11.17 29.73 -19.13
CA ARG A 4 10.27 29.98 -17.99
C ARG A 4 9.12 28.96 -17.97
N ALA A 5 8.66 28.63 -16.76
CA ALA A 5 7.44 27.86 -16.53
C ALA A 5 6.71 28.42 -15.30
N ASP A 6 5.39 28.34 -15.29
CA ASP A 6 4.55 28.75 -14.15
C ASP A 6 4.73 27.80 -12.97
N VAL A 7 4.88 26.50 -13.26
CA VAL A 7 5.06 25.45 -12.25
C VAL A 7 6.17 24.48 -12.65
N VAL A 8 7.05 24.16 -11.70
CA VAL A 8 7.99 23.05 -11.81
C VAL A 8 7.56 21.93 -10.88
N VAL A 9 7.27 20.76 -11.45
CA VAL A 9 6.98 19.53 -10.72
C VAL A 9 8.26 18.71 -10.58
N VAL A 10 8.68 18.46 -9.35
CA VAL A 10 9.87 17.65 -9.05
C VAL A 10 9.46 16.19 -8.84
N GLY A 11 9.86 15.33 -9.77
CA GLY A 11 9.63 13.89 -9.79
C GLY A 11 8.56 13.47 -10.80
N ALA A 12 8.94 12.64 -11.78
CA ALA A 12 8.06 12.03 -12.78
C ALA A 12 7.53 10.65 -12.35
N GLY A 13 7.23 10.50 -11.06
CA GLY A 13 6.39 9.40 -10.58
C GLY A 13 4.90 9.65 -10.88
N LEU A 14 4.05 8.66 -10.60
CA LEU A 14 2.60 8.74 -10.84
C LEU A 14 1.98 10.04 -10.28
N SER A 15 2.33 10.42 -9.04
CA SER A 15 1.81 11.64 -8.40
C SER A 15 2.20 12.91 -9.15
N GLY A 16 3.48 13.04 -9.55
CA GLY A 16 3.97 14.24 -10.23
C GLY A 16 3.38 14.36 -11.64
N LEU A 17 3.31 13.25 -12.38
CA LEU A 17 2.71 13.23 -13.72
C LEU A 17 1.21 13.55 -13.69
N CYS A 18 0.47 13.02 -12.72
CA CYS A 18 -0.94 13.40 -12.53
C CYS A 18 -1.09 14.89 -12.18
N ALA A 19 -0.22 15.44 -11.33
CA ALA A 19 -0.23 16.86 -11.00
C ALA A 19 0.05 17.73 -12.24
N ALA A 20 1.10 17.40 -12.99
CA ALA A 20 1.48 18.11 -14.20
C ALA A 20 0.36 18.09 -15.26
N ARG A 21 -0.26 16.92 -15.48
CA ARG A 21 -1.40 16.77 -16.40
C ARG A 21 -2.56 17.68 -15.99
N ARG A 22 -2.92 17.70 -14.70
CA ARG A 22 -4.02 18.54 -14.20
C ARG A 22 -3.72 20.04 -14.31
N LEU A 23 -2.49 20.46 -14.05
CA LEU A 23 -2.07 21.85 -14.16
C LEU A 23 -2.03 22.32 -15.63
N ARG A 24 -1.50 21.48 -16.54
CA ARG A 24 -1.52 21.78 -17.98
C ARG A 24 -2.94 21.87 -18.53
N ALA A 25 -3.84 20.98 -18.08
CA ALA A 25 -5.27 21.04 -18.44
C ALA A 25 -5.97 22.34 -17.97
N GLN A 26 -5.39 23.05 -16.99
CA GLN A 26 -5.85 24.36 -16.53
C GLN A 26 -5.12 25.53 -17.21
N GLY A 27 -4.27 25.27 -18.21
CA GLY A 27 -3.57 26.28 -19.00
C GLY A 27 -2.22 26.74 -18.45
N ALA A 28 -1.73 26.16 -17.33
CA ALA A 28 -0.42 26.50 -16.81
C ALA A 28 0.71 25.92 -17.68
N SER A 29 1.80 26.67 -17.85
CA SER A 29 3.05 26.15 -18.38
C SER A 29 3.77 25.34 -17.29
N VAL A 30 3.93 24.04 -17.52
CA VAL A 30 4.46 23.10 -16.51
C VAL A 30 5.71 22.43 -17.02
N LYS A 31 6.73 22.35 -16.16
CA LYS A 31 7.92 21.53 -16.38
C LYS A 31 7.98 20.41 -15.36
N VAL A 32 8.29 19.20 -15.81
CA VAL A 32 8.55 18.07 -14.94
C VAL A 32 10.04 17.78 -14.97
N VAL A 33 10.68 17.74 -13.80
CA VAL A 33 12.08 17.36 -13.65
C VAL A 33 12.17 16.04 -12.91
N GLU A 34 12.87 15.06 -13.48
CA GLU A 34 13.05 13.73 -12.90
C GLU A 34 14.53 13.46 -12.70
N ALA A 35 14.87 12.85 -11.57
CA ALA A 35 16.26 12.54 -11.22
C ALA A 35 16.81 11.34 -12.01
N ARG A 36 15.93 10.42 -12.44
CA ARG A 36 16.29 9.24 -13.22
C ARG A 36 16.17 9.48 -14.72
N ASP A 37 16.72 8.55 -15.47
CA ASP A 37 16.57 8.41 -16.92
C ASP A 37 15.19 7.84 -17.35
N ARG A 38 14.27 7.66 -16.41
CA ARG A 38 12.94 7.07 -16.63
C ARG A 38 11.87 7.70 -15.75
N VAL A 39 10.64 7.70 -16.26
CA VAL A 39 9.44 8.03 -15.48
C VAL A 39 8.92 6.81 -14.69
N GLY A 40 7.96 7.03 -13.80
CA GLY A 40 7.27 6.00 -13.01
C GLY A 40 7.70 5.93 -11.55
N GLY A 41 8.93 6.36 -11.23
CA GLY A 41 9.44 6.35 -9.87
C GLY A 41 9.41 4.94 -9.25
N ARG A 42 8.50 4.73 -8.28
CA ARG A 42 8.29 3.44 -7.60
C ARG A 42 7.49 2.42 -8.42
N THR A 43 6.91 2.80 -9.55
CA THR A 43 6.43 1.84 -10.56
C THR A 43 7.53 1.66 -11.60
N ARG A 44 7.92 0.40 -11.85
CA ARG A 44 8.94 0.03 -12.83
C ARG A 44 8.56 -1.31 -13.41
N THR A 45 8.47 -1.36 -14.73
CA THR A 45 8.17 -2.55 -15.51
C THR A 45 9.38 -2.84 -16.38
N GLU A 46 9.87 -4.08 -16.36
CA GLU A 46 11.03 -4.54 -17.09
C GLU A 46 10.67 -5.69 -18.03
N GLN A 47 11.38 -5.78 -19.15
CA GLN A 47 11.37 -6.97 -19.98
C GLN A 47 12.50 -7.89 -19.51
N ILE A 48 12.14 -9.10 -19.07
CA ILE A 48 13.09 -10.11 -18.61
C ILE A 48 12.84 -11.37 -19.44
N GLY A 49 13.76 -11.65 -20.36
CA GLY A 49 13.56 -12.68 -21.37
C GLY A 49 12.36 -12.37 -22.26
N GLN A 50 11.40 -13.30 -22.35
CA GLN A 50 10.15 -13.12 -23.10
C GLN A 50 9.00 -12.57 -22.25
N GLY A 51 9.24 -12.29 -20.96
CA GLY A 51 8.19 -11.87 -20.02
C GLY A 51 8.33 -10.40 -19.62
N THR A 52 7.19 -9.78 -19.31
CA THR A 52 7.09 -8.43 -18.76
C THR A 52 6.82 -8.52 -17.26
N PHE A 53 7.66 -7.88 -16.45
CA PHE A 53 7.61 -7.97 -14.99
C PHE A 53 7.60 -6.59 -14.34
N ASP A 54 6.71 -6.37 -13.39
CA ASP A 54 6.82 -5.23 -12.50
C ASP A 54 7.81 -5.55 -11.38
N VAL A 55 8.85 -4.71 -11.24
CA VAL A 55 9.85 -4.79 -10.16
C VAL A 55 9.63 -3.70 -9.10
N GLY A 56 8.47 -3.03 -9.15
CA GLY A 56 8.04 -2.01 -8.20
C GLY A 56 6.58 -2.20 -7.78
N GLY A 57 5.87 -1.11 -7.50
CA GLY A 57 4.44 -1.14 -7.22
C GLY A 57 3.65 -1.68 -8.42
N GLN A 58 2.79 -2.67 -8.20
CA GLN A 58 2.22 -3.49 -9.30
C GLN A 58 0.74 -3.87 -9.15
N TRP A 59 0.14 -3.63 -7.98
CA TRP A 59 -1.23 -4.03 -7.68
C TRP A 59 -2.20 -2.86 -7.64
N ILE A 60 -3.46 -3.16 -7.94
CA ILE A 60 -4.61 -2.28 -7.76
C ILE A 60 -5.78 -3.03 -7.10
N GLY A 61 -6.35 -2.42 -6.06
CA GLY A 61 -7.47 -2.97 -5.29
C GLY A 61 -8.85 -2.41 -5.66
N PRO A 62 -9.96 -2.95 -5.11
CA PRO A 62 -11.32 -2.46 -5.36
C PRO A 62 -11.55 -1.01 -4.92
N GLU A 63 -11.08 -0.63 -3.73
CA GLU A 63 -11.29 0.71 -3.17
C GLU A 63 -10.38 1.79 -3.78
N GLN A 64 -9.44 1.41 -4.64
CA GLN A 64 -8.48 2.32 -5.28
C GLN A 64 -9.07 2.99 -6.53
N LYS A 65 -10.22 3.66 -6.33
CA LYS A 65 -11.08 4.20 -7.40
C LYS A 65 -10.37 5.19 -8.33
N ARG A 66 -9.48 6.04 -7.80
CA ARG A 66 -8.80 7.09 -8.57
C ARG A 66 -7.83 6.52 -9.62
N VAL A 67 -6.96 5.61 -9.21
CA VAL A 67 -6.00 4.96 -10.14
C VAL A 67 -6.72 4.02 -11.10
N ARG A 68 -7.85 3.40 -10.69
CA ARG A 68 -8.69 2.61 -11.59
C ARG A 68 -9.33 3.46 -12.68
N ALA A 69 -9.92 4.60 -12.30
CA ALA A 69 -10.49 5.55 -13.25
C ALA A 69 -9.43 6.07 -14.24
N LEU A 70 -8.24 6.39 -13.73
CA LEU A 70 -7.12 6.83 -14.58
C LEU A 70 -6.64 5.74 -15.54
N ALA A 71 -6.53 4.49 -15.09
CA ALA A 71 -6.16 3.37 -15.97
C ALA A 71 -7.20 3.18 -17.08
N ASN A 72 -8.50 3.26 -16.75
CA ASN A 72 -9.58 3.18 -17.73
C ASN A 72 -9.52 4.32 -18.75
N GLU A 73 -9.29 5.56 -18.29
CA GLU A 73 -9.14 6.74 -19.15
C GLU A 73 -8.00 6.57 -20.15
N LEU A 74 -6.89 5.99 -19.72
CA LEU A 74 -5.70 5.72 -20.54
C LEU A 74 -5.81 4.42 -21.36
N GLY A 75 -6.94 3.72 -21.32
CA GLY A 75 -7.14 2.45 -22.04
C GLY A 75 -6.30 1.28 -21.52
N ILE A 76 -5.81 1.34 -20.27
CA ILE A 76 -4.94 0.34 -19.67
C ILE A 76 -5.79 -0.75 -19.00
N GLN A 77 -5.72 -1.96 -19.54
CA GLN A 77 -6.43 -3.11 -19.01
C GLN A 77 -5.78 -3.67 -17.74
N THR A 78 -6.61 -4.28 -16.89
CA THR A 78 -6.18 -5.02 -15.69
C THR A 78 -6.55 -6.49 -15.77
N PHE A 79 -5.85 -7.34 -15.02
CA PHE A 79 -6.16 -8.76 -14.86
C PHE A 79 -6.05 -9.17 -13.39
N PRO A 80 -6.80 -10.20 -12.93
CA PRO A 80 -6.78 -10.60 -11.52
C PRO A 80 -5.46 -11.27 -11.15
N THR A 81 -4.97 -10.99 -9.94
CA THR A 81 -3.86 -11.73 -9.34
C THR A 81 -4.26 -13.21 -9.21
N TYR A 82 -3.35 -14.12 -9.60
CA TYR A 82 -3.60 -15.55 -9.45
C TYR A 82 -3.63 -15.94 -7.96
N THR A 83 -4.80 -16.38 -7.48
CA THR A 83 -4.98 -16.80 -6.07
C THR A 83 -5.54 -18.23 -5.93
N LYS A 84 -5.53 -19.04 -7.00
CA LYS A 84 -6.08 -20.40 -6.93
C LYS A 84 -5.11 -21.28 -6.12
N GLY A 85 -5.61 -21.94 -5.08
CA GLY A 85 -4.82 -22.85 -4.25
C GLY A 85 -4.94 -22.55 -2.76
N LYS A 86 -3.88 -22.86 -2.01
CA LYS A 86 -3.76 -22.57 -0.58
C LYS A 86 -2.65 -21.54 -0.38
N LYS A 87 -2.84 -20.62 0.56
CA LYS A 87 -1.78 -19.75 1.07
C LYS A 87 -0.82 -20.59 1.91
N VAL A 88 0.46 -20.22 1.90
CA VAL A 88 1.52 -20.85 2.69
C VAL A 88 2.02 -19.84 3.71
N LEU A 89 2.13 -20.24 4.97
CA LEU A 89 2.76 -19.45 6.02
C LEU A 89 3.80 -20.30 6.72
N GLU A 90 5.02 -19.81 6.75
CA GLU A 90 6.12 -20.34 7.54
C GLU A 90 6.36 -19.42 8.73
N VAL A 91 6.33 -19.98 9.94
CA VAL A 91 6.68 -19.28 11.18
C VAL A 91 7.62 -20.19 11.95
N GLU A 92 8.81 -19.70 12.30
CA GLU A 92 9.81 -20.45 13.07
C GLU A 92 10.11 -21.85 12.48
N GLY A 93 10.32 -21.91 11.15
CA GLY A 93 10.60 -23.15 10.43
C GLY A 93 9.41 -24.10 10.25
N LYS A 94 8.21 -23.73 10.73
CA LYS A 94 7.00 -24.54 10.58
C LYS A 94 6.12 -24.01 9.45
N VAL A 95 6.01 -24.81 8.39
CA VAL A 95 5.17 -24.51 7.23
C VAL A 95 3.72 -24.95 7.48
N SER A 96 2.77 -24.09 7.10
CA SER A 96 1.35 -24.36 7.21
C SER A 96 0.59 -23.85 5.99
N THR A 97 -0.56 -24.45 5.68
CA THR A 97 -1.39 -24.05 4.53
C THR A 97 -2.82 -23.71 4.94
N TYR A 98 -3.43 -22.71 4.28
CA TYR A 98 -4.79 -22.26 4.59
C TYR A 98 -5.48 -21.62 3.38
N LYS A 99 -6.82 -21.62 3.37
CA LYS A 99 -7.65 -21.05 2.29
C LYS A 99 -8.24 -19.68 2.61
N ARG A 100 -8.50 -19.39 3.89
CA ARG A 100 -9.18 -18.16 4.35
C ARG A 100 -8.18 -17.00 4.47
N SER A 101 -8.66 -15.82 4.85
CA SER A 101 -7.77 -14.67 5.14
C SER A 101 -6.91 -14.90 6.37
N ILE A 102 -7.44 -15.59 7.37
CA ILE A 102 -6.74 -15.94 8.61
C ILE A 102 -6.43 -17.45 8.61
N ARG A 103 -5.23 -17.81 9.06
CA ARG A 103 -4.81 -19.21 9.24
C ARG A 103 -5.65 -19.88 10.32
N SER A 104 -5.97 -21.17 10.16
CA SER A 104 -6.60 -21.96 11.24
C SER A 104 -5.71 -22.00 12.49
N MET A 105 -6.27 -21.66 13.64
CA MET A 105 -5.60 -21.71 14.95
C MET A 105 -6.52 -22.40 15.95
N SER A 106 -6.03 -22.67 17.17
CA SER A 106 -6.91 -23.06 18.27
C SER A 106 -7.96 -21.97 18.52
N VAL A 107 -9.16 -22.37 18.95
CA VAL A 107 -10.29 -21.45 19.17
C VAL A 107 -9.92 -20.25 20.06
N PRO A 108 -9.17 -20.40 21.17
CA PRO A 108 -8.75 -19.25 21.99
C PRO A 108 -7.89 -18.24 21.21
N ASN A 109 -6.97 -18.72 20.36
CA ASN A 109 -6.13 -17.85 19.54
C ASN A 109 -6.94 -17.16 18.43
N LEU A 110 -7.96 -17.82 17.87
CA LEU A 110 -8.86 -17.20 16.90
C LEU A 110 -9.67 -16.06 17.54
N ILE A 111 -10.19 -16.27 18.75
CA ILE A 111 -10.91 -15.23 19.51
C ILE A 111 -9.99 -14.05 19.79
N GLN A 112 -8.76 -14.30 20.29
CA GLN A 112 -7.80 -13.23 20.56
C GLN A 112 -7.39 -12.47 19.29
N MET A 113 -7.14 -13.17 18.18
CA MET A 113 -6.83 -12.55 16.88
C MET A 113 -7.98 -11.68 16.39
N GLN A 114 -9.21 -12.20 16.44
CA GLN A 114 -10.39 -11.44 16.04
C GLN A 114 -10.59 -10.21 16.93
N GLY A 115 -10.40 -10.35 18.24
CA GLY A 115 -10.44 -9.24 19.20
C GLY A 115 -9.39 -8.17 18.89
N ALA A 116 -8.16 -8.56 18.59
CA ALA A 116 -7.09 -7.64 18.19
C ALA A 116 -7.42 -6.91 16.89
N LEU A 117 -7.86 -7.62 15.85
CA LEU A 117 -8.27 -7.01 14.58
C LEU A 117 -9.43 -6.03 14.75
N SER A 118 -10.45 -6.39 15.52
CA SER A 118 -11.59 -5.53 15.82
C SER A 118 -11.20 -4.31 16.65
N TYR A 119 -10.27 -4.46 17.59
CA TYR A 119 -9.72 -3.34 18.36
C TYR A 119 -8.93 -2.38 17.45
N LEU A 120 -8.00 -2.90 16.65
CA LEU A 120 -7.22 -2.12 15.69
C LEU A 120 -8.13 -1.35 14.73
N GLN A 121 -9.14 -2.00 14.16
CA GLN A 121 -10.09 -1.36 13.26
C GLN A 121 -10.88 -0.23 13.95
N ARG A 122 -11.26 -0.41 15.22
CA ARG A 122 -12.00 0.60 15.98
C ARG A 122 -11.13 1.81 16.30
N VAL A 123 -9.90 1.58 16.75
CA VAL A 123 -8.97 2.65 17.11
C VAL A 123 -8.47 3.38 15.87
N SER A 124 -8.15 2.66 14.78
CA SER A 124 -7.69 3.27 13.53
C SER A 124 -8.71 4.26 12.97
N LYS A 125 -10.01 3.95 13.06
CA LYS A 125 -11.09 4.86 12.62
C LYS A 125 -11.11 6.20 13.34
N ARG A 126 -10.50 6.32 14.52
CA ARG A 126 -10.39 7.58 15.27
C ARG A 126 -9.20 8.44 14.83
N ILE A 127 -8.28 7.87 14.05
CA ILE A 127 -7.06 8.55 13.59
C ILE A 127 -7.27 8.98 12.13
N SER A 128 -7.47 10.27 11.89
CA SER A 128 -7.68 10.79 10.53
C SER A 128 -6.43 10.63 9.67
N PRO A 129 -6.52 10.08 8.44
CA PRO A 129 -5.38 10.05 7.51
C PRO A 129 -4.89 11.44 7.09
N ALA A 130 -5.77 12.44 7.07
CA ALA A 130 -5.43 13.80 6.64
C ALA A 130 -4.76 14.63 7.74
N GLY A 131 -4.93 14.23 9.00
CA GLY A 131 -4.41 14.95 10.16
C GLY A 131 -4.32 14.04 11.37
N PRO A 132 -3.40 13.05 11.38
CA PRO A 132 -3.34 12.07 12.47
C PRO A 132 -3.01 12.71 13.83
N MET A 133 -2.22 13.79 13.83
CA MET A 133 -1.83 14.51 15.05
C MET A 133 -2.97 15.25 15.75
N THR A 134 -4.13 15.43 15.10
CA THR A 134 -5.29 16.08 15.74
C THR A 134 -6.11 15.12 16.61
N ALA A 135 -5.80 13.82 16.57
CA ALA A 135 -6.49 12.83 17.37
C ALA A 135 -6.14 12.96 18.86
N GLU A 136 -7.10 12.63 19.71
CA GLU A 136 -6.87 12.55 21.16
C GLU A 136 -5.75 11.54 21.47
N GLY A 137 -4.75 11.96 22.26
CA GLY A 137 -3.61 11.13 22.61
C GLY A 137 -2.62 10.87 21.47
N ALA A 138 -2.67 11.64 20.38
CA ALA A 138 -1.78 11.45 19.22
C ALA A 138 -0.29 11.52 19.60
N GLU A 139 0.13 12.49 20.41
CA GLU A 139 1.53 12.60 20.85
C GLU A 139 2.00 11.37 21.62
N ALA A 140 1.16 10.81 22.50
CA ALA A 140 1.49 9.60 23.24
C ALA A 140 1.58 8.37 22.32
N LEU A 141 0.72 8.29 21.30
CA LEU A 141 0.77 7.22 20.30
C LEU A 141 1.95 7.36 19.34
N ASP A 142 2.38 8.59 19.03
CA ASP A 142 3.50 8.84 18.13
C ASP A 142 4.85 8.70 18.84
N GLY A 143 4.88 8.99 20.14
CA GLY A 143 6.03 8.77 21.02
C GLY A 143 6.24 7.30 21.44
N GLU A 144 5.37 6.38 21.02
CA GLU A 144 5.46 4.95 21.33
C GLU A 144 5.58 4.11 20.06
N THR A 145 6.42 3.07 20.12
CA THR A 145 6.55 2.10 19.03
C THR A 145 5.32 1.19 18.97
N LEU A 146 4.98 0.72 17.76
CA LEU A 146 3.90 -0.24 17.55
C LEU A 146 4.11 -1.51 18.38
N GLU A 147 5.36 -1.95 18.55
CA GLU A 147 5.71 -3.10 19.40
C GLU A 147 5.30 -2.89 20.86
N THR A 148 5.68 -1.76 21.46
CA THR A 148 5.39 -1.46 22.86
C THR A 148 3.89 -1.25 23.08
N TRP A 149 3.26 -0.50 22.17
CA TRP A 149 1.83 -0.20 22.24
C TRP A 149 0.97 -1.47 22.14
N ARG A 150 1.25 -2.35 21.17
CA ARG A 150 0.46 -3.57 20.95
C ARG A 150 0.65 -4.61 22.04
N ALA A 151 1.82 -4.63 22.71
CA ALA A 151 2.12 -5.57 23.79
C ALA A 151 1.13 -5.46 24.96
N ARG A 152 0.40 -4.34 25.07
CA ARG A 152 -0.65 -4.11 26.08
C ARG A 152 -1.85 -5.05 25.89
N PHE A 153 -2.23 -5.36 24.65
CA PHE A 153 -3.45 -6.12 24.34
C PHE A 153 -3.22 -7.41 23.52
N VAL A 154 -2.03 -7.62 22.94
CA VAL A 154 -1.66 -8.88 22.30
C VAL A 154 -0.52 -9.57 23.06
N LYS A 155 -0.88 -10.58 23.86
CA LYS A 155 0.08 -11.32 24.71
C LYS A 155 0.62 -12.59 24.07
N SER A 156 -0.09 -13.18 23.10
CA SER A 156 0.30 -14.46 22.49
C SER A 156 1.50 -14.27 21.54
N PRO A 157 2.65 -14.94 21.78
CA PRO A 157 3.80 -14.87 20.87
C PRO A 157 3.43 -15.31 19.45
N LYS A 158 2.55 -16.31 19.33
CA LYS A 158 2.07 -16.83 18.05
C LYS A 158 1.24 -15.80 17.26
N ILE A 159 0.49 -14.94 17.94
CA ILE A 159 -0.27 -13.87 17.28
C ILE A 159 0.67 -12.72 16.92
N ASN A 160 1.61 -12.36 17.80
CA ASN A 160 2.63 -11.36 17.48
C ASN A 160 3.43 -11.76 16.23
N ALA A 161 3.90 -13.02 16.13
CA ALA A 161 4.62 -13.50 14.94
C ALA A 161 3.81 -13.37 13.64
N VAL A 162 2.49 -13.62 13.68
CA VAL A 162 1.62 -13.44 12.51
C VAL A 162 1.43 -11.96 12.17
N MET A 163 1.26 -11.10 13.18
CA MET A 163 1.16 -9.65 12.96
C MET A 163 2.48 -9.08 12.45
N ASP A 164 3.62 -9.56 12.92
CA ASP A 164 4.95 -9.14 12.46
C ASP A 164 5.18 -9.50 11.00
N ALA A 165 4.79 -10.71 10.58
CA ALA A 165 4.82 -11.07 9.16
C ALA A 165 3.99 -10.09 8.31
N ALA A 166 2.79 -9.71 8.77
CA ALA A 166 1.95 -8.73 8.08
C ALA A 166 2.58 -7.32 8.08
N ILE A 167 3.11 -6.87 9.22
CA ILE A 167 3.73 -5.55 9.37
C ILE A 167 4.93 -5.41 8.44
N ARG A 168 5.85 -6.38 8.43
CA ARG A 168 7.01 -6.39 7.52
C ARG A 168 6.58 -6.33 6.06
N THR A 169 5.53 -7.08 5.71
CA THR A 169 5.03 -7.13 4.33
C THR A 169 4.37 -5.83 3.89
N ILE A 170 3.62 -5.16 4.78
CA ILE A 170 2.89 -3.92 4.46
C ILE A 170 3.81 -2.70 4.50
N PHE A 171 4.69 -2.62 5.50
CA PHE A 171 5.45 -1.41 5.83
C PHE A 171 6.93 -1.49 5.43
N GLY A 172 7.47 -2.69 5.22
CA GLY A 172 8.91 -2.87 5.00
C GLY A 172 9.75 -2.50 6.23
N ALA A 173 9.17 -2.57 7.42
CA ALA A 173 9.80 -2.20 8.69
C ALA A 173 9.39 -3.17 9.81
N GLU A 174 10.14 -3.16 10.91
CA GLU A 174 9.79 -3.90 12.13
C GLU A 174 8.83 -3.10 13.00
N ALA A 175 8.03 -3.78 13.83
CA ALA A 175 7.08 -3.12 14.73
C ALA A 175 7.76 -2.19 15.76
N ARG A 176 9.02 -2.47 16.11
CA ARG A 176 9.84 -1.62 16.99
C ARG A 176 10.30 -0.32 16.33
N ASP A 177 10.28 -0.24 15.01
CA ASP A 177 10.74 0.92 14.23
C ASP A 177 9.56 1.79 13.72
N LEU A 178 8.32 1.40 14.04
CA LEU A 178 7.11 2.08 13.60
C LEU A 178 6.43 2.81 14.76
N SER A 179 6.04 4.07 14.56
CA SER A 179 5.12 4.79 15.45
C SER A 179 3.75 4.11 15.48
N ALA A 180 3.15 3.98 16.67
CA ALA A 180 1.81 3.41 16.79
C ALA A 180 0.75 4.32 16.14
N LEU A 181 0.92 5.64 16.22
CA LEU A 181 0.05 6.61 15.53
C LEU A 181 0.12 6.41 14.01
N TYR A 182 1.32 6.34 13.45
CA TYR A 182 1.52 6.14 12.01
C TYR A 182 0.87 4.85 11.53
N PHE A 183 1.05 3.75 12.27
CA PHE A 183 0.42 2.47 11.97
C PHE A 183 -1.11 2.59 11.92
N LEU A 184 -1.73 3.19 12.94
CA LEU A 184 -3.19 3.36 13.00
C LEU A 184 -3.73 4.27 11.89
N MET A 185 -3.05 5.37 11.61
CA MET A 185 -3.36 6.26 10.49
C MET A 185 -3.33 5.48 9.16
N TYR A 186 -2.27 4.70 8.94
CA TYR A 186 -2.10 3.93 7.71
C TYR A 186 -3.17 2.86 7.55
N LEU A 187 -3.54 2.16 8.64
CA LEU A 187 -4.66 1.22 8.62
C LEU A 187 -5.97 1.90 8.25
N ASN A 188 -6.25 3.10 8.78
CA ASN A 188 -7.46 3.82 8.42
C ASN A 188 -7.46 4.21 6.93
N ALA A 189 -6.35 4.78 6.45
CA ALA A 189 -6.17 5.16 5.05
C ALA A 189 -6.32 3.96 4.09
N GLY A 190 -5.86 2.78 4.53
CA GLY A 190 -5.82 1.55 3.74
C GLY A 190 -7.02 0.62 3.88
N GLY A 191 -8.07 0.99 4.64
CA GLY A 191 -9.25 0.13 4.84
C GLY A 191 -9.04 -1.02 5.84
N GLY A 192 -7.99 -0.96 6.65
CA GLY A 192 -7.66 -1.90 7.72
C GLY A 192 -6.70 -3.01 7.31
N VAL A 193 -6.29 -3.82 8.30
CA VAL A 193 -5.25 -4.86 8.13
C VAL A 193 -5.60 -5.84 7.01
N LEU A 194 -6.84 -6.32 6.95
CA LEU A 194 -7.25 -7.32 5.94
C LEU A 194 -7.29 -6.72 4.54
N SER A 195 -7.78 -5.49 4.39
CA SER A 195 -7.79 -4.82 3.08
C SER A 195 -6.36 -4.62 2.56
N LEU A 196 -5.43 -4.25 3.44
CA LEU A 196 -4.01 -4.07 3.10
C LEU A 196 -3.25 -5.38 2.84
N SER A 197 -3.73 -6.53 3.31
CA SER A 197 -2.99 -7.81 3.27
C SER A 197 -3.52 -8.81 2.25
N GLU A 198 -4.73 -8.62 1.73
CA GLU A 198 -5.42 -9.64 0.92
C GLU A 198 -5.44 -9.32 -0.57
N ALA A 199 -5.21 -10.35 -1.39
CA ALA A 199 -5.44 -10.26 -2.82
C ALA A 199 -6.95 -10.18 -3.14
N ARG A 200 -7.72 -11.23 -2.84
CA ARG A 200 -9.15 -11.24 -3.15
C ARG A 200 -9.89 -10.21 -2.28
N GLY A 201 -10.51 -9.21 -2.90
CA GLY A 201 -11.25 -8.16 -2.20
C GLY A 201 -10.39 -7.16 -1.43
N GLY A 202 -9.05 -7.22 -1.57
CA GLY A 202 -8.12 -6.30 -0.91
C GLY A 202 -7.20 -5.59 -1.90
N ALA A 203 -6.11 -5.04 -1.38
CA ALA A 203 -5.21 -4.15 -2.11
C ALA A 203 -4.42 -4.86 -3.23
N GLN A 204 -4.27 -6.19 -3.16
CA GLN A 204 -3.51 -6.98 -4.14
C GLN A 204 -4.40 -7.68 -5.19
N GLN A 205 -5.61 -7.18 -5.43
CA GLN A 205 -6.61 -7.89 -6.26
C GLN A 205 -6.22 -8.03 -7.72
N ASP A 206 -5.93 -6.92 -8.39
CA ASP A 206 -5.66 -6.90 -9.83
C ASP A 206 -4.24 -6.36 -10.10
N ARG A 207 -3.74 -6.62 -11.30
CA ARG A 207 -2.51 -6.08 -11.87
C ARG A 207 -2.79 -5.49 -13.25
N PHE A 208 -1.84 -4.73 -13.79
CA PHE A 208 -1.97 -4.09 -15.11
C PHE A 208 -1.39 -4.99 -16.20
N VAL A 209 -2.13 -5.22 -17.29
CA VAL A 209 -1.69 -6.08 -18.40
C VAL A 209 -0.32 -5.64 -18.98
N PRO A 210 -0.10 -4.36 -19.31
CA PRO A 210 1.20 -3.89 -19.80
C PRO A 210 2.22 -3.58 -18.68
N GLY A 211 1.90 -3.91 -17.41
CA GLY A 211 2.67 -3.50 -16.23
C GLY A 211 2.27 -2.12 -15.68
N ALA A 212 2.54 -1.88 -14.41
CA ALA A 212 2.08 -0.69 -13.69
C ALA A 212 2.78 0.61 -14.09
N GLN A 213 3.99 0.53 -14.67
CA GLN A 213 4.68 1.71 -15.18
C GLN A 213 3.98 2.31 -16.41
N SER A 214 3.14 1.53 -17.10
CA SER A 214 2.39 1.97 -18.29
C SER A 214 1.56 3.23 -18.04
N ILE A 215 0.98 3.41 -16.85
CA ILE A 215 0.22 4.61 -16.50
C ILE A 215 1.13 5.84 -16.57
N SER A 216 2.33 5.77 -15.97
CA SER A 216 3.27 6.88 -15.99
C SER A 216 3.84 7.14 -17.39
N LEU A 217 4.08 6.08 -18.17
CA LEU A 217 4.51 6.21 -19.56
C LEU A 217 3.43 6.87 -20.43
N ALA A 218 2.15 6.54 -20.22
CA ALA A 218 1.05 7.15 -20.95
C ALA A 218 0.87 8.63 -20.57
N LEU A 219 0.87 8.95 -19.28
CA LEU A 219 0.80 10.35 -18.81
C LEU A 219 1.96 11.20 -19.33
N ALA A 220 3.18 10.66 -19.35
CA ALA A 220 4.35 11.39 -19.83
C ALA A 220 4.30 11.72 -21.33
N LYS A 221 3.56 10.94 -22.15
CA LYS A 221 3.37 11.22 -23.57
C LYS A 221 2.41 12.38 -23.84
N GLU A 222 1.57 12.73 -22.88
CA GLU A 222 0.63 13.85 -22.97
C GLU A 222 1.27 15.18 -22.55
N LEU A 223 2.42 15.13 -21.86
CA LEU A 223 3.14 16.28 -21.31
C LEU A 223 4.19 16.83 -22.28
#